data_AF-A0A1W1BYY3-F1
#
_entry.id   AF-A0A1W1BYY3-F1
#
_cell.length_a   1.000
_cell.length_b   1.000
_cell.length_c   1.000
_cell.angle_alpha   90.00
_cell.angle_beta   90.00
_cell.angle_gamma   90.00
#
_symmetry.space_group_name_H-M   'P 1'
#
loop_
_entity.id
_entity.type
_entity.pdbx_description
1 polymer ?
#
loop_
_entity_poly.entity_id
_entity_poly.type
_entity_poly.pdbx_seq_one_letter_code
_entity_poly.pdbx_strand_id
1 'polypeptide(L)'
;MTFSDEDIYEAVKHHLPTVNEYVNSHGGDIKLLGTKDGTVYIELTGTCHGCSMSLMTTKMVVQKKLRELIHPELVVVNVDGTPENALPDEFYTQEEAEETQTINKKEGLMDKVKKLF
;
A
#
# COMPACT_ATOMS: atom_id res chain seq x y z
N MET A 1 17.80 -0.45 -4.07
CA MET A 1 17.00 0.78 -4.32
C MET A 1 17.85 1.99 -3.96
N THR A 2 17.90 3.02 -4.81
CA THR A 2 18.75 4.22 -4.60
C THR A 2 17.95 5.47 -4.21
N PHE A 3 16.62 5.37 -4.17
CA PHE A 3 15.70 6.47 -3.84
C PHE A 3 15.17 6.31 -2.41
N SER A 4 14.87 7.43 -1.75
CA SER A 4 14.24 7.41 -0.43
C SER A 4 12.76 7.04 -0.53
N ASP A 5 12.17 6.57 0.57
CA ASP A 5 10.74 6.24 0.58
C ASP A 5 9.85 7.47 0.36
N GLU A 6 10.29 8.64 0.81
CA GLU A 6 9.68 9.95 0.52
C GLU A 6 9.65 10.23 -0.98
N ASP A 7 10.80 10.14 -1.66
CA ASP A 7 10.87 10.39 -3.11
C ASP A 7 9.96 9.44 -3.90
N ILE A 8 9.93 8.16 -3.49
CA ILE A 8 9.08 7.16 -4.13
C ILE A 8 7.62 7.47 -3.86
N TYR A 9 7.26 7.85 -2.63
CA TYR A 9 5.89 8.20 -2.29
C TYR A 9 5.40 9.40 -3.10
N GLU A 10 6.18 10.47 -3.18
CA GLU A 10 5.82 11.66 -3.97
C GLU A 10 5.69 11.31 -5.46
N ALA A 11 6.62 10.52 -6.00
CA ALA A 11 6.54 10.05 -7.38
C ALA A 11 5.30 9.19 -7.63
N VAL A 12 4.99 8.26 -6.71
CA VAL A 12 3.78 7.45 -6.78
C VAL A 12 2.55 8.33 -6.71
N LYS A 13 2.45 9.24 -5.72
CA LYS A 13 1.33 10.17 -5.56
C LYS A 13 1.10 11.02 -6.81
N HIS A 14 2.16 11.47 -7.46
CA HIS A 14 2.09 12.23 -8.71
C HIS A 14 1.56 11.40 -9.89
N HIS A 15 1.94 10.12 -9.98
CA HIS A 15 1.59 9.24 -11.10
C HIS A 15 0.35 8.35 -10.85
N LEU A 16 -0.09 8.21 -9.60
CA LEU A 16 -1.22 7.39 -9.20
C LEU A 16 -2.51 7.75 -9.94
N PRO A 17 -2.85 9.04 -10.19
CA PRO A 17 -4.08 9.40 -10.90
C PRO A 17 -4.18 8.75 -12.29
N THR A 18 -3.09 8.74 -13.05
CA THR A 18 -3.03 8.10 -14.38
C THR A 18 -3.25 6.60 -14.32
N VAL A 19 -2.72 5.94 -13.28
CA VAL A 19 -2.94 4.51 -13.07
C VAL A 19 -4.38 4.25 -12.59
N ASN A 20 -4.92 5.16 -11.78
CA ASN A 20 -6.25 5.06 -11.22
C ASN A 20 -7.34 5.19 -12.29
N GLU A 21 -7.13 5.97 -13.35
CA GLU A 21 -8.06 6.05 -14.50
C GLU A 21 -8.31 4.67 -15.14
N TYR A 22 -7.26 3.85 -15.28
CA TYR A 22 -7.38 2.50 -15.80
C TYR A 22 -8.20 1.60 -14.87
N VAL A 23 -7.92 1.66 -13.56
CA VAL A 23 -8.60 0.84 -12.55
C VAL A 23 -10.07 1.26 -12.38
N ASN A 24 -10.35 2.57 -12.38
CA ASN A 24 -11.71 3.13 -12.36
C ASN A 24 -12.54 2.69 -13.56
N SER A 25 -11.93 2.61 -14.75
CA SER A 25 -12.62 2.10 -15.95
C SER A 25 -13.07 0.63 -15.83
N HIS A 26 -12.49 -0.11 -14.88
CA HIS A 26 -12.85 -1.51 -14.56
C HIS A 26 -13.70 -1.63 -13.28
N GLY A 27 -14.14 -0.50 -12.70
CA GLY A 27 -15.01 -0.44 -11.51
C GLY A 27 -14.28 -0.55 -10.16
N GLY A 28 -12.95 -0.45 -10.16
CA GLY A 28 -12.15 -0.41 -8.94
C GLY A 28 -11.62 1.00 -8.63
N ASP A 29 -10.93 1.15 -7.51
CA ASP A 29 -10.19 2.36 -7.17
C ASP A 29 -8.91 2.00 -6.41
N ILE A 30 -7.92 2.89 -6.42
CA ILE A 30 -6.62 2.68 -5.75
C ILE A 30 -6.43 3.73 -4.66
N LYS A 31 -6.24 3.28 -3.43
CA LYS A 31 -5.77 4.12 -2.33
C LYS A 31 -4.30 3.87 -2.05
N LEU A 32 -3.49 4.92 -2.09
CA LEU A 32 -2.09 4.87 -1.64
C LEU A 32 -2.07 4.90 -0.11
N LEU A 33 -1.37 3.94 0.50
CA LEU A 33 -1.23 3.87 1.96
C LEU A 33 0.14 4.36 2.42
N GLY A 34 1.19 4.00 1.67
CA GLY A 34 2.55 4.39 2.00
C GLY A 34 3.61 3.65 1.19
N THR A 35 4.86 3.92 1.51
CA THR A 35 6.04 3.31 0.87
C THR A 35 7.04 2.84 1.92
N LYS A 36 7.77 1.76 1.63
CA LYS A 36 8.87 1.28 2.47
C LYS A 36 9.87 0.48 1.64
N ASP A 37 11.16 0.80 1.72
CA ASP A 37 12.25 0.08 1.07
C ASP A 37 11.99 -0.20 -0.43
N GLY A 38 11.35 0.74 -1.14
CA GLY A 38 10.98 0.55 -2.56
C GLY A 38 9.75 -0.33 -2.82
N THR A 39 9.01 -0.66 -1.76
CA THR A 39 7.70 -1.29 -1.83
C THR A 39 6.61 -0.24 -1.64
N VAL A 40 5.63 -0.23 -2.53
CA VAL A 40 4.46 0.65 -2.48
C VAL A 40 3.27 -0.15 -1.96
N TYR A 41 2.68 0.33 -0.87
CA TYR A 41 1.50 -0.27 -0.25
C TYR A 41 0.26 0.47 -0.73
N ILE A 42 -0.64 -0.28 -1.36
CA ILE A 42 -1.92 0.23 -1.85
C ILE A 42 -3.06 -0.60 -1.30
N GLU A 43 -4.26 -0.04 -1.30
CA GLU A 43 -5.51 -0.75 -1.10
C GLU A 43 -6.35 -0.63 -2.37
N LEU A 44 -6.63 -1.77 -3.02
CA LEU A 44 -7.53 -1.85 -4.15
C LEU A 44 -8.97 -2.01 -3.64
N THR A 45 -9.83 -1.05 -3.97
CA THR A 45 -11.25 -1.05 -3.57
C THR A 45 -12.17 -1.22 -4.79
N GLY A 46 -13.48 -1.32 -4.54
CA GLY A 46 -14.50 -1.45 -5.59
C GLY A 46 -14.74 -2.91 -6.03
N THR A 47 -15.11 -3.11 -7.30
CA THR A 47 -15.43 -4.45 -7.84
C THR A 47 -14.25 -5.43 -7.78
N CYS A 48 -13.02 -4.91 -7.68
CA CYS A 48 -11.81 -5.72 -7.55
C CYS A 48 -11.70 -6.45 -6.19
N HIS A 49 -12.40 -6.01 -5.15
CA HIS A 49 -12.30 -6.58 -3.79
C HIS A 49 -12.97 -7.96 -3.65
N GLY A 50 -13.91 -8.31 -4.54
CA GLY A 50 -14.71 -9.55 -4.43
C GLY A 50 -14.19 -10.76 -5.23
N CYS A 51 -13.20 -10.58 -6.11
CA CYS A 51 -12.69 -11.63 -6.99
C CYS A 51 -11.16 -11.68 -6.94
N SER A 52 -10.60 -12.70 -6.31
CA SER A 52 -9.15 -12.87 -6.11
C SER A 52 -8.37 -12.86 -7.43
N MET A 53 -8.96 -13.41 -8.51
CA MET A 53 -8.30 -13.45 -9.82
C MET A 53 -8.19 -12.06 -10.45
N SER A 54 -9.26 -11.26 -10.37
CA SER A 54 -9.27 -9.88 -10.85
C SER A 54 -8.31 -9.00 -10.07
N LEU A 55 -8.25 -9.18 -8.74
CA LEU A 55 -7.33 -8.44 -7.86
C LEU A 55 -5.87 -8.66 -8.26
N MET A 56 -5.47 -9.92 -8.48
CA MET A 56 -4.11 -10.25 -8.92
C MET A 56 -3.78 -9.58 -10.27
N THR A 57 -4.69 -9.64 -11.24
CA THR A 57 -4.47 -9.02 -12.56
C THR A 57 -4.34 -7.51 -12.47
N THR A 58 -5.21 -6.84 -11.72
CA THR A 58 -5.17 -5.38 -11.54
C THR A 58 -3.88 -4.96 -10.84
N LYS A 59 -3.48 -5.66 -9.76
CA LYS A 59 -2.21 -5.41 -9.06
C LYS A 59 -1.01 -5.49 -10.00
N MET A 60 -0.97 -6.50 -10.87
CA MET A 60 0.12 -6.65 -11.85
C MET A 60 0.17 -5.50 -12.85
N VAL A 61 -0.98 -5.02 -13.32
CA VAL A 61 -1.04 -3.86 -14.23
C VAL A 61 -0.58 -2.59 -13.53
N VAL A 62 -1.06 -2.34 -12.31
CA VAL A 62 -0.65 -1.20 -11.46
C VAL A 62 0.87 -1.23 -11.25
N GLN A 63 1.42 -2.37 -10.83
CA GLN A 63 2.85 -2.52 -10.63
C GLN A 63 3.65 -2.28 -11.90
N LYS A 64 3.21 -2.83 -13.04
CA LYS A 64 3.87 -2.60 -14.33
C LYS A 64 3.88 -1.11 -14.69
N LYS A 65 2.77 -0.41 -14.49
CA LYS A 65 2.66 1.02 -14.81
C LYS A 65 3.53 1.89 -13.89
N LEU A 66 3.53 1.63 -12.58
CA LEU A 66 4.41 2.34 -11.65
C LEU A 66 5.89 2.08 -11.95
N ARG A 67 6.24 0.87 -12.37
CA ARG A 67 7.61 0.55 -12.81
C ARG A 67 8.02 1.30 -14.08
N GLU A 68 7.10 1.46 -15.03
CA GLU A 68 7.32 2.21 -16.28
C GLU A 68 7.48 3.72 -16.01
N LEU A 69 6.75 4.27 -15.04
CA LEU A 69 6.71 5.70 -14.74
C LEU A 69 7.79 6.15 -13.76
N ILE A 70 8.18 5.29 -12.82
CA ILE A 70 9.03 5.66 -11.67
C ILE A 70 10.33 4.87 -11.69
N HIS A 71 10.28 3.55 -11.43
CA HIS A 71 11.48 2.74 -11.37
C HIS A 71 11.22 1.23 -11.56
N PRO A 72 12.01 0.49 -12.35
CA PRO A 72 11.81 -0.93 -12.63
C PRO A 72 11.99 -1.86 -11.41
N GLU A 73 12.58 -1.41 -10.32
CA GLU A 73 12.71 -2.24 -9.10
C GLU A 73 11.51 -2.15 -8.15
N LEU A 74 10.51 -1.29 -8.44
CA LEU A 74 9.36 -1.12 -7.54
C LEU A 74 8.55 -2.41 -7.38
N VAL A 75 8.18 -2.66 -6.12
CA VAL A 75 7.25 -3.71 -5.72
C VAL A 75 5.94 -3.08 -5.28
N VAL A 76 4.81 -3.68 -5.65
CA VAL A 76 3.49 -3.22 -5.20
C VAL A 76 2.81 -4.33 -4.43
N VAL A 77 2.36 -4.00 -3.22
CA VAL A 77 1.59 -4.87 -2.34
C VAL A 77 0.20 -4.27 -2.20
N ASN A 78 -0.81 -5.10 -2.48
CA ASN A 78 -2.19 -4.77 -2.18
C ASN A 78 -2.50 -5.24 -0.76
N VAL A 79 -2.89 -4.35 0.12
CA VAL A 79 -3.29 -4.71 1.48
C VAL A 79 -4.73 -5.17 1.49
N ASP A 80 -4.94 -6.44 1.81
CA ASP A 80 -6.28 -7.10 1.84
C ASP A 80 -6.66 -7.65 3.23
N GLY A 81 -5.92 -7.27 4.28
CA GLY A 81 -6.18 -7.70 5.66
C GLY A 81 -5.70 -9.12 5.98
N THR A 82 -5.08 -9.81 5.03
CA THR A 82 -4.35 -11.06 5.30
C THR A 82 -2.95 -10.77 5.86
N PRO A 83 -2.39 -11.69 6.67
CA PRO A 83 -1.06 -11.50 7.26
C PRO A 83 0.07 -11.48 6.22
N GLU A 84 -0.14 -12.07 5.04
CA GLU A 84 0.83 -12.09 3.95
C GLU A 84 0.97 -10.75 3.21
N ASN A 85 -0.08 -9.91 3.24
CA ASN A 85 -0.11 -8.61 2.58
C ASN A 85 -0.40 -7.46 3.58
N ALA A 86 0.03 -7.61 4.83
CA ALA A 86 -0.15 -6.57 5.85
C ALA A 86 0.73 -5.33 5.56
N LEU A 87 0.28 -4.16 6.03
CA LEU A 87 1.18 -3.02 6.15
C LEU A 87 2.24 -3.32 7.21
N PRO A 88 3.50 -2.92 6.97
CA PRO A 88 4.54 -2.95 7.99
C PRO A 88 4.25 -1.92 9.10
N ASP A 89 4.83 -2.11 10.28
CA ASP A 89 4.71 -1.16 11.40
C ASP A 89 5.38 0.20 11.14
N GLU A 90 6.36 0.22 10.22
CA GLU A 90 7.08 1.44 9.81
C GLU A 90 6.98 1.55 8.28
N PHE A 91 6.37 2.61 7.78
CA PHE A 91 6.31 2.99 6.36
C PHE A 91 6.22 4.51 6.28
N TYR A 92 6.59 5.10 5.14
CA TYR A 92 6.44 6.52 4.90
C TYR A 92 5.03 6.83 4.38
N THR A 93 4.38 7.83 4.98
CA THR A 93 3.18 8.48 4.43
C THR A 93 3.20 9.99 4.66
N GLN A 94 2.49 10.75 3.82
CA GLN A 94 2.52 12.22 3.88
C GLN A 94 1.79 12.83 5.09
N GLU A 95 1.09 12.03 5.89
CA GLU A 95 0.53 12.47 7.18
C GLU A 95 1.62 12.65 8.27
N GLU A 96 2.83 12.12 8.07
CA GLU A 96 3.92 12.14 9.07
C GLU A 96 4.91 13.30 8.94
N ALA A 97 4.76 14.19 7.94
CA ALA A 97 5.66 15.33 7.74
C ALA A 97 5.60 16.41 8.86
N GLU A 98 4.67 16.29 9.82
CA GLU A 98 4.60 17.15 11.01
C GLU A 98 4.97 16.45 12.34
N GLU A 99 5.23 15.14 12.36
CA GLU A 99 5.50 14.40 13.62
C GLU A 99 6.73 13.48 13.51
N THR A 100 7.90 14.07 13.24
CA THR A 100 9.15 13.41 13.63
C THR A 100 9.19 13.30 15.16
N GLN A 101 9.10 12.06 15.67
CA GLN A 101 9.42 11.58 17.03
C GLN A 101 8.34 11.71 18.13
N THR A 102 7.38 10.77 18.16
CA THR A 102 6.75 10.35 19.44
C THR A 102 6.44 8.84 19.51
N ILE A 103 7.46 8.06 19.89
CA ILE A 103 7.41 6.90 20.82
C ILE A 103 6.22 5.90 20.80
N ASN A 104 6.52 4.67 20.37
CA ASN A 104 6.03 3.34 20.83
C ASN A 104 4.90 3.26 21.90
N LYS A 105 3.80 2.55 21.55
CA LYS A 105 2.95 1.61 22.37
C LYS A 105 1.64 1.39 21.61
N LYS A 106 1.03 0.22 21.39
CA LYS A 106 0.96 -1.17 21.93
C LYS A 106 0.02 -1.91 20.94
N GLU A 107 -0.11 -3.22 20.80
CA GLU A 107 0.40 -4.48 21.36
C GLU A 107 -0.12 -5.53 20.35
N GLY A 108 0.63 -6.54 19.99
CA GLY A 108 0.58 -7.77 20.77
C GLY A 108 -0.79 -8.45 20.68
N LEU A 109 -0.95 -9.30 19.67
CA LEU A 109 -1.82 -10.47 19.74
C LEU A 109 -1.56 -11.20 21.08
N MET A 110 -2.51 -11.17 22.03
CA MET A 110 -2.72 -12.21 23.06
C MET A 110 -3.86 -11.87 24.05
N ASP A 111 -4.75 -12.86 24.24
CA ASP A 111 -5.48 -13.18 25.48
C ASP A 111 -6.56 -12.21 26.02
N LYS A 112 -7.71 -12.17 25.34
CA LYS A 112 -8.96 -11.59 25.91
C LYS A 112 -9.91 -12.60 26.58
N VAL A 113 -9.47 -13.80 26.98
CA VAL A 113 -10.34 -14.82 27.64
C VAL A 113 -9.66 -15.55 28.80
N LYS A 114 -9.09 -14.85 29.79
CA LYS A 114 -8.72 -15.52 31.05
C LYS A 114 -8.80 -14.71 32.34
N LYS A 115 -9.57 -13.61 32.37
CA LYS A 115 -9.80 -12.87 33.62
C LYS A 115 -11.24 -12.47 33.90
N LEU A 116 -12.19 -13.14 33.25
CA LEU A 116 -13.63 -12.98 33.51
C LEU A 116 -14.38 -14.32 33.66
N PHE A 117 -13.66 -15.44 33.75
CA PHE A 117 -14.17 -16.76 34.20
C PHE A 117 -13.07 -17.49 34.95
#